data_AF-A0A9N8HQ68-F1
#
_entry.id   AF-A0A9N8HQ68-F1
#
_cell.length_a   1.000
_cell.length_b   1.000
_cell.length_c   1.000
_cell.angle_alpha   90.00
_cell.angle_beta   90.00
_cell.angle_gamma   90.00
#
_symmetry.space_group_name_H-M   'P 1'
#
loop_
_entity.id
_entity.type
_entity.pdbx_description
1 polymer ?
#
loop_
_entity_poly.entity_id
_entity_poly.type
_entity_poly.pdbx_seq_one_letter_code
_entity_poly.pdbx_strand_id
1 'polypeptide(L)'
;MMIHQVSAALTRRCCHRANVIRCFSAIDKVAENKIAEWLHQRGDKMLEHGKKLPSDIHKAPAYSLGLRDDYVHTKILADNNIRPESVQRRIDLDQAWKETSDKIRASFEKSGQSVAEFIRASTTKKEFQQDMDKLHHMAKRVNDAIIDDSLRFNGRSPVPHARRFHFEERIKEAIENNQ
;
A
#
# COMPACT_ATOMS: atom_id res chain seq x y z
N MET A 1 -51.22 -59.55 -17.85
CA MET A 1 -50.87 -58.65 -16.72
C MET A 1 -49.70 -57.81 -17.19
N MET A 2 -49.93 -56.61 -17.77
CA MET A 2 -50.02 -55.28 -17.11
C MET A 2 -48.73 -54.99 -16.31
N ILE A 3 -47.73 -54.26 -16.84
CA ILE A 3 -47.56 -52.79 -17.01
C ILE A 3 -47.80 -51.98 -15.72
N HIS A 4 -46.84 -51.08 -15.45
CA HIS A 4 -46.82 -49.97 -14.47
C HIS A 4 -46.29 -50.33 -13.07
N GLN A 5 -45.46 -49.53 -12.39
CA GLN A 5 -45.13 -48.12 -12.55
C GLN A 5 -43.85 -47.77 -11.77
N VAL A 6 -42.95 -47.02 -12.40
CA VAL A 6 -41.94 -46.21 -11.72
C VAL A 6 -42.69 -45.02 -11.10
N SER A 7 -42.59 -44.81 -9.79
CA SER A 7 -43.09 -43.59 -9.15
C SER A 7 -42.02 -42.96 -8.26
N ALA A 8 -41.72 -41.72 -8.60
CA ALA A 8 -40.75 -40.85 -7.98
C ALA A 8 -41.21 -40.39 -6.60
N ALA A 9 -40.35 -40.53 -5.59
CA ALA A 9 -40.46 -39.79 -4.34
C ALA A 9 -39.23 -38.91 -4.18
N LEU A 10 -39.31 -37.70 -4.75
CA LEU A 10 -38.47 -36.58 -4.36
C LEU A 10 -38.71 -36.28 -2.88
N THR A 11 -37.76 -36.62 -2.01
CA THR A 11 -37.69 -36.03 -0.67
C THR A 11 -36.48 -35.11 -0.62
N ARG A 12 -36.73 -33.81 -0.83
CA ARG A 12 -35.82 -32.75 -0.39
C ARG A 12 -35.69 -32.83 1.12
N ARG A 13 -34.49 -33.03 1.65
CA ARG A 13 -34.08 -32.53 2.98
C ARG A 13 -32.59 -32.25 2.98
N CYS A 14 -32.29 -30.96 3.09
CA CYS A 14 -30.99 -30.42 3.48
C CYS A 14 -30.46 -31.11 4.73
N CYS A 15 -29.15 -31.36 4.78
CA CYS A 15 -28.28 -31.30 5.96
C CYS A 15 -26.85 -31.73 5.57
N HIS A 16 -26.13 -30.89 4.81
CA HIS A 16 -24.66 -30.95 4.82
C HIS A 16 -24.19 -30.28 6.11
N ARG A 17 -24.12 -31.04 7.21
CA ARG A 17 -23.39 -30.64 8.41
C ARG A 17 -21.91 -30.90 8.16
N ALA A 18 -21.29 -30.02 7.36
CA ALA A 18 -19.84 -29.90 7.37
C ALA A 18 -19.46 -29.26 8.71
N ASN A 19 -18.73 -29.99 9.55
CA ASN A 19 -17.96 -29.43 10.65
C ASN A 19 -16.91 -28.50 10.03
N VAL A 20 -17.27 -27.23 9.85
CA VAL A 20 -16.31 -26.17 9.59
C VAL A 20 -15.59 -25.94 10.90
N ILE A 21 -14.47 -26.64 11.09
CA ILE A 21 -13.45 -26.20 12.04
C ILE A 21 -13.00 -24.83 11.53
N ARG A 22 -13.54 -23.77 12.11
CA ARG A 22 -13.04 -22.41 11.89
C ARG A 22 -11.61 -22.39 12.42
N CYS A 23 -10.65 -22.47 11.52
CA CYS A 23 -9.27 -22.14 11.83
C CYS A 23 -9.20 -20.64 12.09
N PHE A 24 -9.54 -20.24 13.32
CA PHE A 24 -9.31 -18.88 13.79
C PHE A 24 -7.81 -18.63 13.73
N SER A 25 -7.42 -17.56 13.03
CA SER A 25 -6.04 -17.14 12.99
C SER A 25 -5.61 -16.77 14.42
N ALA A 26 -4.34 -16.94 14.78
CA ALA A 26 -3.85 -16.56 16.11
C ALA A 26 -4.13 -15.07 16.44
N ILE A 27 -4.33 -14.24 15.40
CA ILE A 27 -4.69 -12.83 15.49
C ILE A 27 -6.11 -12.64 16.03
N ASP A 28 -7.07 -13.46 15.59
CA ASP A 28 -8.47 -13.39 16.05
C ASP A 28 -8.56 -13.71 17.55
N LYS A 29 -7.82 -14.72 18.03
CA LYS A 29 -7.74 -15.05 19.46
C LYS A 29 -7.11 -13.93 20.30
N VAL A 30 -6.10 -13.24 19.78
CA VAL A 30 -5.48 -12.11 20.48
C VAL A 30 -6.45 -10.93 20.57
N ALA A 31 -7.20 -10.66 19.50
CA ALA A 31 -8.24 -9.63 19.50
C ALA A 31 -9.37 -9.96 20.50
N GLU A 32 -9.87 -11.20 20.48
CA GLU A 32 -10.89 -11.69 21.42
C GLU A 32 -10.41 -11.59 22.88
N ASN A 33 -9.17 -12.01 23.16
CA ASN A 33 -8.61 -11.93 24.51
C ASN A 33 -8.46 -10.49 24.98
N LYS A 34 -8.03 -9.56 24.12
CA LYS A 34 -7.91 -8.13 24.49
C LYS A 34 -9.27 -7.47 24.71
N ILE A 35 -10.28 -7.85 23.92
CA ILE A 35 -11.66 -7.37 24.11
C ILE A 35 -12.23 -7.93 25.42
N ALA A 36 -12.01 -9.21 25.71
CA ALA A 36 -12.43 -9.84 26.96
C ALA A 36 -11.72 -9.21 28.17
N GLU A 37 -10.43 -8.96 28.08
CA GLU A 37 -9.64 -8.31 29.12
C GLU A 37 -10.08 -6.84 29.35
N TRP A 38 -10.41 -6.11 28.27
CA TRP A 38 -10.97 -4.76 28.34
C TRP A 38 -12.36 -4.73 29.00
N LEU A 39 -13.23 -5.70 28.67
CA LEU A 39 -14.54 -5.87 29.31
C LEU A 39 -14.41 -6.21 30.79
N HIS A 40 -13.46 -7.08 31.16
CA HIS A 40 -13.20 -7.46 32.55
C HIS A 40 -12.57 -6.33 33.39
N GLN A 41 -11.73 -5.47 32.79
CA GLN A 41 -11.03 -4.38 33.48
C GLN A 41 -11.83 -3.06 33.59
N ARG A 42 -13.18 -3.13 33.58
CA ARG A 42 -14.12 -2.00 33.71
C ARG A 42 -14.32 -1.15 32.45
N GLY A 43 -14.54 -1.79 31.29
CA GLY A 43 -14.93 -1.12 30.04
C GLY A 43 -16.13 -0.16 30.21
N ASP A 44 -17.13 -0.54 31.02
CA ASP A 44 -18.32 0.30 31.25
C ASP A 44 -18.03 1.57 32.06
N LYS A 45 -17.17 1.52 33.09
CA LYS A 45 -16.87 2.69 33.93
C LYS A 45 -16.04 3.77 33.22
N MET A 46 -15.39 3.42 32.11
CA MET A 46 -14.63 4.34 31.26
C MET A 46 -15.51 5.04 30.22
N LEU A 47 -16.72 4.51 29.95
CA LEU A 47 -17.71 5.12 29.06
C LEU A 47 -18.67 6.07 29.82
N GLU A 48 -18.89 5.85 31.12
CA GLU A 48 -19.79 6.65 31.96
C GLU A 48 -19.27 8.07 32.29
N HIS A 49 -17.96 8.27 32.26
CA HIS A 49 -17.35 9.59 32.38
C HIS A 49 -16.68 9.89 31.06
N GLY A 50 -17.16 10.88 30.31
CA GLY A 50 -16.70 11.32 28.98
C GLY A 50 -15.23 11.76 28.88
N LYS A 51 -14.32 11.07 29.56
CA LYS A 51 -12.88 11.13 29.39
C LYS A 51 -12.60 10.65 27.97
N LYS A 52 -12.05 11.56 27.18
CA LYS A 52 -11.50 11.26 25.86
C LYS A 52 -10.64 10.01 25.98
N LEU A 53 -10.94 9.01 25.15
CA LEU A 53 -10.11 7.83 24.98
C LEU A 53 -8.66 8.29 24.79
N PRO A 54 -7.68 7.63 25.42
CA PRO A 54 -6.27 7.99 25.26
C PRO A 54 -5.93 8.09 23.78
N SER A 55 -5.25 9.18 23.39
CA SER A 55 -4.83 9.37 22.00
C SER A 55 -4.04 8.16 21.54
N ASP A 56 -4.41 7.58 20.41
CA ASP A 56 -3.78 6.37 19.89
C ASP A 56 -2.26 6.55 19.80
N ILE A 57 -1.55 5.91 20.73
CA ILE A 57 -0.09 5.92 20.83
C ILE A 57 0.59 5.26 19.62
N HIS A 58 -0.19 4.54 18.79
CA HIS A 58 0.28 3.88 17.59
C HIS A 58 0.09 4.73 16.33
N LYS A 59 -0.49 5.92 16.49
CA LYS A 59 -0.66 6.87 15.40
C LYS A 59 0.67 7.33 14.81
N ALA A 60 1.60 7.80 15.64
CA ALA A 60 2.86 8.34 15.13
C ALA A 60 3.74 7.32 14.37
N PRO A 61 3.91 6.07 14.85
CA PRO A 61 4.67 5.04 14.13
C PRO A 61 3.99 4.49 12.87
N ALA A 62 2.66 4.43 12.82
CA ALA A 62 1.97 4.02 11.59
C ALA A 62 2.02 5.12 10.52
N TYR A 63 1.97 6.38 10.94
CA TYR A 63 2.18 7.53 10.04
C TYR A 63 3.57 7.54 9.41
N SER A 64 4.63 7.14 10.14
CA SER A 64 5.97 7.05 9.57
C SER A 64 6.11 5.94 8.51
N LEU A 65 5.19 4.97 8.50
CA LEU A 65 5.06 3.94 7.47
C LEU A 65 3.93 4.21 6.46
N GLY A 66 3.28 5.38 6.51
CA GLY A 66 2.29 5.81 5.52
C GLY A 66 0.87 5.26 5.71
N LEU A 67 0.58 4.56 6.81
CA LEU A 67 -0.71 3.92 7.05
C LEU A 67 -1.58 4.72 8.03
N ARG A 68 -2.83 4.98 7.64
CA ARG A 68 -3.82 5.72 8.45
C ARG A 68 -4.80 4.83 9.23
N ASP A 69 -5.00 3.57 8.80
CA ASP A 69 -6.17 2.78 9.22
C ASP A 69 -5.90 1.32 9.67
N ASP A 70 -4.66 0.80 9.64
CA ASP A 70 -4.34 -0.54 10.16
C ASP A 70 -3.02 -0.56 10.95
N TYR A 71 -3.15 -0.55 12.27
CA TYR A 71 -2.06 -0.22 13.19
C TYR A 71 -1.25 -1.44 13.67
N VAL A 72 -1.84 -2.63 13.72
CA VAL A 72 -1.22 -3.77 14.44
C VAL A 72 -0.03 -4.37 13.68
N HIS A 73 -0.18 -4.63 12.38
CA HIS A 73 0.88 -5.25 11.57
C HIS A 73 2.03 -4.27 11.28
N THR A 74 1.66 -3.03 10.96
CA THR A 74 2.55 -1.89 10.75
C THR A 74 3.41 -1.59 11.98
N LYS A 75 2.81 -1.67 13.17
CA LYS A 75 3.51 -1.50 14.45
C LYS A 75 4.53 -2.61 14.70
N ILE A 76 4.19 -3.87 14.46
CA ILE A 76 5.16 -4.98 14.66
C ILE A 76 6.38 -4.78 13.78
N LEU A 77 6.19 -4.36 12.52
CA LEU A 77 7.29 -4.09 11.61
C LEU A 77 8.13 -2.88 12.05
N ALA A 78 7.46 -1.77 12.43
CA ALA A 78 8.13 -0.58 12.95
C ALA A 78 8.93 -0.86 14.24
N ASP A 79 8.32 -1.54 15.21
CA ASP A 79 8.90 -1.86 16.51
C ASP A 79 10.11 -2.81 16.39
N ASN A 80 10.17 -3.62 15.32
CA ASN A 80 11.29 -4.50 15.02
C ASN A 80 12.30 -3.91 14.01
N ASN A 81 12.18 -2.62 13.66
CA ASN A 81 13.00 -1.96 12.63
C ASN A 81 13.00 -2.67 11.27
N ILE A 82 11.96 -3.43 10.95
CA ILE A 82 11.81 -4.13 9.67
C ILE A 82 11.02 -3.20 8.74
N ARG A 83 11.68 -2.72 7.68
CA ARG A 83 11.01 -1.96 6.62
C ARG A 83 10.53 -2.90 5.51
N PRO A 84 9.24 -2.85 5.13
CA PRO A 84 8.76 -3.55 3.95
C PRO A 84 9.55 -3.14 2.70
N GLU A 85 9.70 -4.07 1.77
CA GLU A 85 10.53 -3.84 0.60
C GLU A 85 9.95 -2.72 -0.29
N SER A 86 8.61 -2.63 -0.37
CA SER A 86 7.92 -1.56 -1.08
C SER A 86 8.27 -0.17 -0.54
N VAL A 87 8.40 -0.02 0.79
CA VAL A 87 8.75 1.25 1.44
C VAL A 87 10.18 1.65 1.09
N GLN A 88 11.13 0.72 1.23
CA GLN A 88 12.53 1.03 0.94
C GLN A 88 12.74 1.38 -0.53
N ARG A 89 12.19 0.57 -1.44
CA ARG A 89 12.28 0.84 -2.89
C ARG A 89 11.61 2.16 -3.26
N ARG A 90 10.55 2.56 -2.55
CA ARG A 90 9.89 3.85 -2.78
C ARG A 90 10.78 5.02 -2.36
N ILE A 91 11.43 4.93 -1.20
CA ILE A 91 12.41 5.94 -0.75
C ILE A 91 13.54 6.07 -1.77
N ASP A 92 14.07 4.95 -2.25
CA ASP A 92 15.15 4.95 -3.25
C ASP A 92 14.71 5.59 -4.58
N LEU A 93 13.47 5.33 -5.02
CA LEU A 93 12.88 5.94 -6.20
C LEU A 93 12.71 7.46 -6.02
N ASP A 94 12.16 7.89 -4.89
CA ASP A 94 11.90 9.30 -4.60
C ASP A 94 13.23 10.10 -4.52
N GLN A 95 14.28 9.50 -3.94
CA GLN A 95 15.63 10.06 -3.92
C GLN A 95 16.23 10.18 -5.33
N ALA A 96 16.17 9.11 -6.12
CA ALA A 96 16.68 9.12 -7.50
C ALA A 96 15.92 10.14 -8.38
N TRP A 97 14.61 10.25 -8.19
CA TRP A 97 13.79 11.24 -8.87
C TRP A 97 14.21 12.66 -8.50
N LYS A 98 14.41 12.95 -7.22
CA LYS A 98 14.87 14.26 -6.74
C LYS A 98 16.18 14.67 -7.41
N GLU A 99 17.18 13.80 -7.37
CA GLU A 99 18.49 14.04 -8.00
C GLU A 99 18.37 14.31 -9.51
N THR A 100 17.51 13.57 -10.20
CA THR A 100 17.30 13.71 -11.64
C THR A 100 16.55 15.01 -11.94
N SER A 101 15.54 15.34 -11.15
CA SER A 101 14.75 16.58 -11.29
C SER A 101 15.59 17.83 -11.10
N ASP A 102 16.54 17.81 -10.15
CA ASP A 102 17.44 18.94 -9.91
C ASP A 102 18.44 19.11 -11.06
N LYS A 103 18.94 18.01 -11.65
CA LYS A 103 19.77 18.07 -12.87
C LYS A 103 19.01 18.64 -14.06
N ILE A 104 17.76 18.21 -14.28
CA ILE A 104 16.90 18.71 -15.36
C ILE A 104 16.70 20.22 -15.20
N ARG A 105 16.40 20.68 -13.98
CA ARG A 105 16.22 22.10 -13.70
C ARG A 105 17.47 22.90 -13.99
N ALA A 106 18.63 22.46 -13.48
CA ALA A 106 19.89 23.13 -13.73
C ALA A 106 20.25 23.18 -15.23
N SER A 107 19.89 22.15 -15.99
CA SER A 107 20.06 22.15 -17.45
C SER A 107 19.09 23.09 -18.15
N PHE A 108 17.84 23.14 -17.70
CA PHE A 108 16.81 24.03 -18.24
C PHE A 108 17.18 25.50 -18.03
N GLU A 109 17.58 25.88 -16.81
CA GLU A 109 18.01 27.24 -16.47
C GLU A 109 19.21 27.72 -17.32
N LYS A 110 20.16 26.81 -17.62
CA LYS A 110 21.29 27.12 -18.50
C LYS A 110 20.90 27.26 -19.97
N SER A 111 19.84 26.57 -20.40
CA SER A 111 19.42 26.57 -21.80
C SER A 111 18.81 27.90 -22.23
N GLY A 112 18.12 28.60 -21.32
CA GLY A 112 17.35 29.80 -21.62
C GLY A 112 16.18 29.58 -22.59
N GLN A 113 15.80 28.32 -22.86
CA GLN A 113 14.76 27.94 -23.80
C GLN A 113 13.37 27.95 -23.15
N SER A 114 12.31 28.00 -23.97
CA SER A 114 10.98 27.69 -23.47
C SER A 114 10.86 26.21 -23.09
N VAL A 115 9.93 25.87 -22.18
CA VAL A 115 9.70 24.48 -21.74
C VAL A 115 9.43 23.54 -22.93
N ALA A 116 8.63 23.99 -23.91
CA ALA A 116 8.29 23.19 -25.08
C ALA A 116 9.49 22.94 -26.00
N GLU A 117 10.38 23.92 -26.16
CA GLU A 117 11.61 23.78 -26.93
C GLU A 117 12.59 22.85 -26.24
N PHE A 118 12.75 23.00 -24.92
CA PHE A 118 13.64 22.18 -24.11
C PHE A 118 13.24 20.70 -24.15
N ILE A 119 11.95 20.38 -24.05
CA ILE A 119 11.44 18.99 -24.13
C ILE A 119 11.70 18.39 -25.52
N ARG A 120 11.53 19.18 -26.59
CA ARG A 120 11.71 18.72 -27.98
C ARG A 120 13.17 18.68 -28.43
N ALA A 121 14.08 19.31 -27.68
CA ALA A 121 15.49 19.35 -28.03
C ALA A 121 16.10 17.94 -28.00
N SER A 122 16.79 17.57 -29.09
CA SER A 122 17.44 16.27 -29.21
C SER A 122 18.58 16.09 -28.19
N THR A 123 19.16 17.19 -27.72
CA THR A 123 20.16 17.22 -26.65
C THR A 123 19.58 16.77 -25.32
N THR A 124 18.43 17.33 -24.92
CA THR A 124 17.71 16.96 -23.69
C THR A 124 17.36 15.48 -23.68
N LYS A 125 16.89 14.96 -24.82
CA LYS A 125 16.59 13.53 -24.94
C LYS A 125 17.85 12.68 -24.77
N LYS A 126 18.95 13.03 -25.44
CA LYS A 126 20.22 12.29 -25.29
C LYS A 126 20.75 12.32 -23.86
N GLU A 127 20.55 13.43 -23.16
CA GLU A 127 21.05 13.63 -21.81
C GLU A 127 20.26 12.86 -20.75
N PHE A 128 18.93 12.91 -20.79
CA PHE A 128 18.08 12.39 -19.71
C PHE A 128 17.35 11.09 -20.01
N GLN A 129 17.36 10.58 -21.24
CA GLN A 129 16.60 9.37 -21.58
C GLN A 129 17.01 8.16 -20.73
N GLN A 130 18.31 7.95 -20.52
CA GLN A 130 18.81 6.83 -19.73
C GLN A 130 18.38 6.93 -18.25
N ASP A 131 18.40 8.13 -17.68
CA ASP A 131 17.93 8.37 -16.31
C ASP A 131 16.42 8.14 -16.20
N MET A 132 15.63 8.58 -17.19
CA MET A 132 14.20 8.31 -17.25
C MET A 132 13.89 6.81 -17.35
N ASP A 133 14.64 6.09 -18.19
CA ASP A 133 14.47 4.64 -18.33
C ASP A 133 14.82 3.93 -17.02
N LYS A 134 15.88 4.35 -16.33
CA LYS A 134 16.25 3.83 -15.01
C LYS A 134 15.14 4.07 -13.98
N LEU A 135 14.62 5.29 -13.89
CA LEU A 135 13.51 5.64 -12.99
C LEU A 135 12.25 4.83 -13.31
N HIS A 136 11.97 4.60 -14.59
CA HIS A 136 10.85 3.75 -15.02
C HIS A 136 11.01 2.30 -14.51
N HIS A 137 12.20 1.72 -14.63
CA HIS A 137 12.49 0.39 -14.11
C HIS A 137 12.38 0.33 -12.57
N MET A 138 12.86 1.36 -11.87
CA MET A 138 12.71 1.47 -10.43
C MET A 138 11.23 1.55 -10.00
N ALA A 139 10.43 2.35 -10.70
CA ALA A 139 8.99 2.44 -10.46
C ALA A 139 8.27 1.11 -10.65
N LYS A 140 8.67 0.34 -11.68
CA LYS A 140 8.16 -1.04 -11.87
C LYS A 140 8.51 -1.92 -10.68
N ARG A 141 9.77 -1.90 -10.22
CA ARG A 141 10.20 -2.68 -9.05
C ARG A 141 9.49 -2.27 -7.75
N VAL A 142 9.16 -0.99 -7.58
CA VAL A 142 8.31 -0.53 -6.47
C VAL A 142 6.94 -1.17 -6.58
N ASN A 143 6.31 -1.14 -7.75
CA ASN A 143 5.00 -1.73 -7.97
C ASN A 143 4.99 -3.25 -7.76
N ASP A 144 6.04 -3.95 -8.18
CA ASP A 144 6.18 -5.39 -7.93
C ASP A 144 6.29 -5.69 -6.43
N ALA A 145 7.06 -4.88 -5.69
CA ALA A 145 7.18 -5.03 -4.24
C ALA A 145 5.88 -4.67 -3.50
N ILE A 146 5.11 -3.70 -4.00
CA ILE A 146 3.80 -3.35 -3.46
C ILE A 146 2.84 -4.53 -3.58
N ILE A 147 2.86 -5.26 -4.70
CA ILE A 147 2.02 -6.44 -4.89
C ILE A 147 2.44 -7.55 -3.92
N ASP A 148 3.75 -7.83 -3.82
CA ASP A 148 4.26 -8.86 -2.89
C ASP A 148 3.95 -8.51 -1.43
N ASP A 149 4.21 -7.28 -1.00
CA ASP A 149 3.86 -6.81 0.34
C ASP A 149 2.35 -6.85 0.56
N SER A 150 1.52 -6.48 -0.42
CA SER A 150 0.07 -6.62 -0.31
C SER A 150 -0.35 -8.07 -0.11
N LEU A 151 0.24 -9.03 -0.82
CA LEU A 151 -0.04 -10.46 -0.61
C LEU A 151 0.37 -10.92 0.78
N ARG A 152 1.46 -10.40 1.33
CA ARG A 152 1.96 -10.71 2.68
C ARG A 152 1.12 -10.06 3.78
N PHE A 153 0.53 -8.90 3.51
CA PHE A 153 -0.18 -8.07 4.49
C PHE A 153 -1.69 -7.93 4.19
N ASN A 154 -2.36 -9.05 3.92
CA ASN A 154 -3.84 -9.12 3.76
C ASN A 154 -4.42 -8.15 2.72
N GLY A 155 -3.73 -7.98 1.60
CA GLY A 155 -4.13 -7.11 0.49
C GLY A 155 -3.80 -5.62 0.69
N ARG A 156 -3.03 -5.24 1.70
CA ARG A 156 -2.68 -3.85 1.99
C ARG A 156 -1.18 -3.59 1.81
N SER A 157 -0.85 -2.59 1.01
CA SER A 157 0.52 -2.05 0.93
C SER A 157 0.64 -0.77 1.74
N PRO A 158 1.78 -0.56 2.44
CA PRO A 158 2.06 0.68 3.16
C PRO A 158 2.25 1.90 2.25
N VAL A 159 2.62 1.67 0.98
CA VAL A 159 2.88 2.75 0.01
C VAL A 159 2.03 2.62 -1.25
N PRO A 160 1.63 3.75 -1.86
CA PRO A 160 0.87 3.74 -3.10
C PRO A 160 1.74 3.34 -4.29
N HIS A 161 1.11 2.83 -5.34
CA HIS A 161 1.78 2.52 -6.60
C HIS A 161 2.55 3.72 -7.17
N ALA A 162 3.73 3.45 -7.68
CA ALA A 162 4.54 4.43 -8.40
C ALA A 162 3.97 4.65 -9.80
N ARG A 163 3.83 5.93 -10.18
CA ARG A 163 3.44 6.32 -11.55
C ARG A 163 4.59 6.01 -12.51
N ARG A 164 4.26 5.72 -13.76
CA ARG A 164 5.25 5.52 -14.83
C ARG A 164 6.07 6.80 -15.04
N PHE A 165 7.31 6.62 -15.48
CA PHE A 165 8.16 7.72 -15.92
C PHE A 165 8.09 7.79 -17.44
N HIS A 166 7.23 8.68 -17.94
CA HIS A 166 7.18 9.07 -19.34
C HIS A 166 8.02 10.33 -19.53
N PHE A 167 8.90 10.33 -20.53
CA PHE A 167 9.90 11.37 -20.71
C PHE A 167 9.30 12.78 -20.69
N GLU A 168 8.40 13.09 -21.62
CA GLU A 168 7.83 14.44 -21.76
C GLU A 168 7.09 14.90 -20.50
N GLU A 169 6.26 14.03 -19.93
CA GLU A 169 5.48 14.33 -18.72
C GLU A 169 6.40 14.64 -17.53
N ARG A 170 7.46 13.87 -17.35
CA ARG A 170 8.36 14.01 -16.20
C ARG A 170 9.33 15.18 -16.37
N ILE A 171 9.84 15.44 -17.57
CA ILE A 171 10.63 16.66 -17.81
C ILE A 171 9.77 17.90 -17.51
N LYS A 172 8.51 17.92 -18.00
CA LYS A 172 7.58 19.01 -17.71
C LYS A 172 7.32 19.15 -16.21
N GLU A 173 7.04 18.04 -15.52
CA GLU A 173 6.82 17.99 -14.08
C GLU A 173 8.01 18.53 -13.28
N ALA A 174 9.25 18.18 -13.66
CA ALA A 174 10.47 18.65 -12.99
C ALA A 174 10.65 20.17 -13.08
N ILE A 175 10.16 20.78 -14.16
CA ILE A 175 10.27 22.22 -14.41
C ILE A 175 9.09 22.99 -13.78
N GLU A 176 7.87 22.47 -13.86
CA GLU A 176 6.64 23.20 -13.47
C GLU A 176 6.27 23.08 -11.97
N ASN A 177 6.61 21.98 -11.29
CA ASN A 177 6.15 21.73 -9.90
C ASN A 177 6.82 22.62 -8.81
N ASN A 178 7.51 23.70 -9.18
CA ASN A 178 8.17 24.63 -8.24
C ASN A 178 7.82 26.11 -8.50
N GLN A 179 6.74 26.39 -9.24
CA GLN A 179 6.14 27.73 -9.34
C GLN A 179 5.00 27.92 -8.34
#